data_AF-A0A9P5WIL7-F1
#
_entry.id   AF-A0A9P5WIL7-F1
#
_cell.length_a   1.000
_cell.length_b   1.000
_cell.length_c   1.000
_cell.angle_alpha   90.00
_cell.angle_beta   90.00
_cell.angle_gamma   90.00
#
_symmetry.space_group_name_H-M   'P 1'
#
loop_
_entity.id
_entity.type
_entity.pdbx_description
1 polymer ?
#
loop_
_entity_poly.entity_id
_entity_poly.type
_entity_poly.pdbx_seq_one_letter_code
_entity_poly.pdbx_strand_id
1 'polypeptide(L)'
;MPVSDTASADPVSDTSGPSLCRLLESESRYTIQITAIVPDDFKAIQKTVTAWCDDLDLHLVLTTGGTGFGVRDCTPEAVLPLLERQTPGITHMIFSKSIQITPYAVLSRAVSGIRGQTLILTFPGSPKAVKENFEVVAKLLPHAIDLVRGGTGKKTHEKMQGAPRPSGLADNKATTSSSSHDHGHGHGHGHGGHTCFHHSDKETKSDAASLGLDTPVARRLRKSPYPLIPMDQALATVMDKVTPLPSVEKPVNESLIGAVLDEDVVAVEAVPGYRAAILDGYAVIDTDGPGQYPVTSASIAAASEGSPRKILPGQIARITTGGALPEGATAVVMVEDTQLIKTSEDGAQEEIVEILAKVRPGEAIREIGSDIQIGQTVLKKGQVISAVGGEIGVLASIGVHKVAVRQRPTVGFLSTGNEVVNHDNGQALKTGQIRDSNRPTLIAATKAAGFDYLDLGIAPD
;
A
#
# COMPACT_ATOMS: atom_id res chain seq x y z
N MET A 1 -19.47 26.32 -2.44
CA MET A 1 -18.85 27.10 -3.52
C MET A 1 -18.70 26.22 -4.75
N PRO A 2 -19.60 26.31 -5.72
CA PRO A 2 -19.44 25.66 -7.01
C PRO A 2 -18.22 26.23 -7.73
N VAL A 3 -17.39 25.34 -8.27
CA VAL A 3 -16.24 25.64 -9.12
C VAL A 3 -16.57 25.10 -10.51
N SER A 4 -16.90 26.00 -11.43
CA SER A 4 -17.22 25.68 -12.82
C SER A 4 -17.18 26.94 -13.68
N ASP A 5 -16.47 26.88 -14.81
CA ASP A 5 -16.50 27.95 -15.82
C ASP A 5 -17.94 28.21 -16.33
N THR A 6 -18.70 27.15 -16.60
CA THR A 6 -20.08 27.24 -17.09
C THR A 6 -20.99 27.90 -16.06
N ALA A 7 -20.93 27.47 -14.80
CA ALA A 7 -21.74 28.06 -13.73
C ALA A 7 -21.33 29.50 -13.42
N SER A 8 -20.04 29.81 -13.54
CA SER A 8 -19.55 31.18 -13.32
C SER A 8 -20.01 32.14 -14.42
N ALA A 9 -20.20 31.65 -15.65
CA ALA A 9 -20.74 32.43 -16.76
C ALA A 9 -22.28 32.52 -16.73
N ASP A 10 -22.94 31.40 -16.39
CA ASP A 10 -24.39 31.30 -16.24
C ASP A 10 -24.75 30.61 -14.91
N PRO A 11 -25.06 31.40 -13.86
CA PRO A 11 -25.43 30.87 -12.54
C PRO A 11 -26.65 29.95 -12.53
N VAL A 12 -27.54 30.02 -13.54
CA VAL A 12 -28.74 29.16 -13.61
C VAL A 12 -28.36 27.71 -13.93
N SER A 13 -27.20 27.50 -14.56
CA SER A 13 -26.70 26.18 -14.92
C SER A 13 -26.17 25.38 -13.71
N ASP A 14 -25.89 26.02 -12.57
CA ASP A 14 -25.44 25.31 -11.38
C ASP A 14 -26.60 24.57 -10.69
N THR A 15 -26.47 23.25 -10.69
CA THR A 15 -27.38 22.36 -9.96
C THR A 15 -26.73 21.78 -8.71
N SER A 16 -25.41 21.85 -8.59
CA SER A 16 -24.62 21.21 -7.53
C SER A 16 -24.61 22.03 -6.25
N GLY A 17 -24.41 23.35 -6.36
CA GLY A 17 -24.44 24.29 -5.24
C GLY A 17 -25.79 24.31 -4.53
N PRO A 18 -26.91 24.56 -5.24
CA PRO A 18 -28.24 24.49 -4.64
C PRO A 18 -28.55 23.14 -4.00
N SER A 19 -28.08 22.04 -4.61
CA SER A 19 -28.26 20.70 -4.02
C SER A 19 -27.52 20.58 -2.68
N LEU A 20 -26.28 21.06 -2.59
CA LEU A 20 -25.52 21.05 -1.34
C LEU A 20 -26.15 21.95 -0.27
N CYS A 21 -26.63 23.13 -0.65
CA CYS A 21 -27.31 24.05 0.27
C CYS A 21 -28.54 23.38 0.88
N ARG A 22 -29.40 22.75 0.07
CA ARG A 22 -30.57 22.02 0.57
C ARG A 22 -30.21 20.89 1.53
N LEU A 23 -29.11 20.18 1.29
CA LEU A 23 -28.63 19.12 2.18
C LEU A 23 -28.16 19.69 3.52
N LEU A 24 -27.44 20.81 3.51
CA LEU A 24 -27.02 21.51 4.73
C LEU A 24 -28.22 22.08 5.51
N GLU A 25 -29.18 22.68 4.81
CA GLU A 25 -30.41 23.23 5.41
C GLU A 25 -31.31 22.15 6.01
N SER A 26 -31.27 20.91 5.47
CA SER A 26 -32.00 19.77 6.05
C SER A 26 -31.45 19.35 7.42
N GLU A 27 -30.23 19.75 7.75
CA GLU A 27 -29.60 19.52 9.04
C GLU A 27 -29.70 20.79 9.91
N SER A 28 -30.46 20.72 11.01
CA SER A 28 -30.73 21.86 11.91
C SER A 28 -29.50 22.48 12.61
N ARG A 29 -28.31 21.97 12.32
CA ARG A 29 -27.04 22.30 12.97
C ARG A 29 -26.14 23.21 12.12
N TYR A 30 -26.48 23.43 10.85
CA TYR A 30 -25.69 24.27 9.95
C TYR A 30 -26.44 25.56 9.60
N THR A 31 -25.69 26.64 9.43
CA THR A 31 -26.21 27.92 8.92
C THR A 31 -25.32 28.35 7.77
N ILE A 32 -25.91 28.55 6.60
CA ILE A 32 -25.20 28.98 5.40
C ILE A 32 -24.98 30.49 5.51
N GLN A 33 -23.74 30.91 5.78
CA GLN A 33 -23.37 32.32 5.90
C GLN A 33 -23.14 32.99 4.55
N ILE A 34 -22.52 32.27 3.62
CA ILE A 34 -22.14 32.80 2.31
C ILE A 34 -22.13 31.69 1.26
N THR A 35 -22.50 32.06 0.04
CA THR A 35 -22.33 31.24 -1.16
C THR A 35 -21.67 32.07 -2.26
N ALA A 36 -20.88 31.43 -3.11
CA ALA A 36 -20.29 32.03 -4.29
C ALA A 36 -20.07 30.94 -5.33
N ILE A 37 -20.17 31.31 -6.60
CA ILE A 37 -19.76 30.51 -7.75
C ILE A 37 -18.43 31.06 -8.25
N VAL A 38 -17.47 30.19 -8.48
CA VAL A 38 -16.11 30.55 -8.89
C VAL A 38 -15.77 29.81 -10.19
N PRO A 39 -15.09 30.44 -11.17
CA PRO A 39 -14.65 29.73 -12.36
C PRO A 39 -13.56 28.70 -12.03
N ASP A 40 -13.26 27.81 -12.98
CA ASP A 40 -12.12 26.88 -12.91
C ASP A 40 -10.80 27.64 -13.13
N ASP A 41 -10.52 28.59 -12.23
CA ASP A 41 -9.33 29.41 -12.21
C ASP A 41 -8.63 29.30 -10.87
N PHE A 42 -7.35 28.93 -10.94
CA PHE A 42 -6.52 28.66 -9.77
C PHE A 42 -6.48 29.84 -8.78
N LYS A 43 -6.31 31.07 -9.27
CA LYS A 43 -6.20 32.27 -8.42
C LYS A 43 -7.56 32.65 -7.83
N ALA A 44 -8.64 32.52 -8.60
CA ALA A 44 -10.00 32.81 -8.13
C ALA A 44 -10.42 31.87 -7.00
N ILE A 45 -10.13 30.57 -7.13
CA ILE A 45 -10.38 29.57 -6.09
C ILE A 45 -9.57 29.91 -4.84
N GLN A 46 -8.26 30.15 -4.99
CA GLN A 46 -7.39 30.45 -3.85
C GLN A 46 -7.82 31.71 -3.11
N LYS A 47 -8.11 32.79 -3.84
CA LYS A 47 -8.55 34.06 -3.26
C LYS A 47 -9.83 33.87 -2.45
N THR A 48 -10.80 33.15 -2.99
CA THR A 48 -12.09 32.93 -2.32
C THR A 48 -11.93 32.08 -1.08
N VAL A 49 -11.24 30.93 -1.18
CA VAL A 49 -11.04 30.02 -0.04
C VAL A 49 -10.24 30.70 1.07
N THR A 50 -9.21 31.47 0.72
CA THR A 50 -8.40 32.21 1.71
C THR A 50 -9.24 33.24 2.45
N ALA A 51 -9.97 34.10 1.73
CA ALA A 51 -10.83 35.11 2.35
C ALA A 51 -11.91 34.48 3.25
N TRP A 52 -12.46 33.34 2.83
CA TRP A 52 -13.49 32.63 3.59
C TRP A 52 -12.97 32.01 4.89
N CYS A 53 -11.74 31.52 4.90
CA CYS A 53 -11.13 30.94 6.11
C CYS A 53 -10.58 32.03 7.04
N ASP A 54 -9.96 33.06 6.46
CA ASP A 54 -9.17 34.02 7.23
C ASP A 54 -9.98 35.23 7.70
N ASP A 55 -10.99 35.66 6.92
CA ASP A 55 -11.73 36.92 7.19
C ASP A 55 -13.15 36.70 7.74
N LEU A 56 -13.77 35.53 7.53
CA LEU A 56 -15.22 35.33 7.75
C LEU A 56 -15.57 34.41 8.95
N ASP A 57 -14.61 33.98 9.78
CA ASP A 57 -14.78 32.99 10.88
C ASP A 57 -15.67 31.79 10.50
N LEU A 58 -15.53 31.28 9.27
CA LEU A 58 -16.30 30.13 8.82
C LEU A 58 -15.74 28.84 9.43
N HIS A 59 -16.61 27.95 9.89
CA HIS A 59 -16.17 26.68 10.50
C HIS A 59 -16.01 25.56 9.47
N LEU A 60 -16.70 25.68 8.34
CA LEU A 60 -16.73 24.70 7.27
C LEU A 60 -16.82 25.40 5.92
N VAL A 61 -15.91 25.06 5.00
CA VAL A 61 -15.93 25.46 3.59
C VAL A 61 -16.11 24.20 2.75
N LEU A 62 -17.12 24.21 1.89
CA LEU A 62 -17.40 23.13 0.96
C LEU A 62 -17.33 23.64 -0.47
N THR A 63 -16.59 22.96 -1.33
CA THR A 63 -16.55 23.22 -2.77
C THR A 63 -17.18 22.07 -3.56
N THR A 64 -17.72 22.35 -4.75
CA THR A 64 -18.26 21.35 -5.67
C THR A 64 -17.70 21.60 -7.07
N GLY A 65 -17.16 20.59 -7.74
CA GLY A 65 -16.61 20.73 -9.09
C GLY A 65 -15.12 21.04 -9.15
N GLY A 66 -14.56 20.99 -10.36
CA GLY A 66 -13.14 21.21 -10.64
C GLY A 66 -12.19 20.14 -10.08
N THR A 67 -12.70 18.97 -9.63
CA THR A 67 -11.90 17.88 -9.04
C THR A 67 -11.61 16.73 -9.99
N GLY A 68 -12.14 16.73 -11.22
CA GLY A 68 -11.96 15.64 -12.19
C GLY A 68 -10.58 15.64 -12.86
N PHE A 69 -10.42 14.90 -13.97
CA PHE A 69 -9.18 14.89 -14.77
C PHE A 69 -9.23 15.86 -15.96
N GLY A 70 -10.25 16.72 -16.04
CA GLY A 70 -10.39 17.68 -17.13
C GLY A 70 -9.27 18.72 -17.13
N VAL A 71 -8.91 19.23 -18.31
CA VAL A 71 -7.82 20.24 -18.48
C VAL A 71 -8.07 21.51 -17.66
N ARG A 72 -9.34 21.83 -17.40
CA ARG A 72 -9.75 22.98 -16.59
C ARG A 72 -9.86 22.64 -15.10
N ASP A 73 -10.01 21.38 -14.72
CA ASP A 73 -10.21 20.96 -13.33
C ASP A 73 -8.95 21.24 -12.49
N CYS A 74 -9.00 22.28 -11.65
CA CYS A 74 -7.85 22.73 -10.85
C CYS A 74 -8.15 22.93 -9.37
N THR A 75 -9.34 22.53 -8.88
CA THR A 75 -9.73 22.66 -7.47
C THR A 75 -8.72 22.01 -6.51
N PRO A 76 -8.23 20.78 -6.74
CA PRO A 76 -7.24 20.15 -5.87
C PRO A 76 -5.94 20.93 -5.77
N GLU A 77 -5.38 21.33 -6.92
CA GLU A 77 -4.13 22.10 -7.01
C GLU A 77 -4.27 23.49 -6.37
N ALA A 78 -5.44 24.12 -6.50
CA ALA A 78 -5.69 25.42 -5.91
C ALA A 78 -5.87 25.34 -4.39
N VAL A 79 -6.58 24.33 -3.90
CA VAL A 79 -6.92 24.19 -2.46
C VAL A 79 -5.78 23.59 -1.66
N LEU A 80 -5.09 22.56 -2.16
CA LEU A 80 -4.08 21.80 -1.41
C LEU A 80 -2.96 22.68 -0.78
N PRO A 81 -2.40 23.70 -1.48
CA PRO A 81 -1.37 24.58 -0.90
C PRO A 81 -1.89 25.50 0.20
N LEU A 82 -3.22 25.69 0.33
CA LEU A 82 -3.82 26.53 1.36
C LEU A 82 -4.04 25.79 2.68
N LEU A 83 -3.94 24.45 2.67
CA LEU A 83 -4.18 23.59 3.82
C LEU A 83 -2.94 23.56 4.72
N GLU A 84 -3.10 23.99 5.97
CA GLU A 84 -2.05 23.86 7.00
C GLU A 84 -1.92 22.42 7.48
N ARG A 85 -3.04 21.71 7.58
CA ARG A 85 -3.09 20.29 7.96
C ARG A 85 -4.06 19.56 7.06
N GLN A 86 -3.58 18.58 6.31
CA GLN A 86 -4.46 17.76 5.48
C GLN A 86 -5.27 16.78 6.35
N THR A 87 -6.47 16.43 5.89
CA THR A 87 -7.35 15.45 6.54
C THR A 87 -7.59 14.23 5.64
N PRO A 88 -6.53 13.50 5.25
CA PRO A 88 -6.65 12.43 4.24
C PRO A 88 -7.62 11.33 4.66
N GLY A 89 -7.84 11.11 5.96
CA GLY A 89 -8.84 10.16 6.46
C GLY A 89 -10.28 10.46 6.00
N ILE A 90 -10.67 11.74 5.90
CA ILE A 90 -11.99 12.13 5.40
C ILE A 90 -12.06 11.85 3.90
N THR A 91 -11.04 12.24 3.15
CA THR A 91 -10.92 11.96 1.71
C THR A 91 -10.97 10.45 1.42
N HIS A 92 -10.22 9.64 2.18
CA HIS A 92 -10.24 8.17 2.05
C HIS A 92 -11.62 7.58 2.35
N MET A 93 -12.32 8.10 3.37
CA MET A 93 -13.68 7.64 3.70
C MET A 93 -14.66 7.93 2.56
N ILE A 94 -14.59 9.15 1.99
CA ILE A 94 -15.36 9.54 0.82
C ILE A 94 -15.09 8.58 -0.34
N PHE A 95 -13.83 8.39 -0.74
CA PHE A 95 -13.47 7.50 -1.85
C PHE A 95 -13.88 6.04 -1.60
N SER A 96 -13.62 5.51 -0.40
CA SER A 96 -13.98 4.14 -0.04
C SER A 96 -15.48 3.87 -0.20
N LYS A 97 -16.33 4.85 0.13
CA LYS A 97 -17.78 4.74 -0.07
C LYS A 97 -18.22 5.04 -1.49
N SER A 98 -17.66 6.05 -2.15
CA SER A 98 -18.03 6.39 -3.53
C SER A 98 -17.65 5.29 -4.53
N ILE A 99 -16.50 4.61 -4.36
CA ILE A 99 -16.07 3.51 -5.23
C ILE A 99 -17.02 2.30 -5.13
N GLN A 100 -17.62 2.06 -3.97
CA GLN A 100 -18.65 1.01 -3.79
C GLN A 100 -19.94 1.34 -4.57
N ILE A 101 -20.24 2.62 -4.79
CA ILE A 101 -21.42 3.09 -5.53
C ILE A 101 -21.12 3.11 -7.04
N THR A 102 -19.96 3.63 -7.45
CA THR A 102 -19.56 3.69 -8.85
C THR A 102 -18.05 3.61 -9.02
N PRO A 103 -17.53 2.77 -9.94
CA PRO A 103 -16.10 2.67 -10.19
C PRO A 103 -15.50 3.99 -10.72
N TYR A 104 -16.31 4.84 -11.35
CA TYR A 104 -15.86 6.14 -11.87
C TYR A 104 -15.48 7.16 -10.78
N ALA A 105 -15.80 6.89 -9.51
CA ALA A 105 -15.42 7.75 -8.39
C ALA A 105 -13.89 7.94 -8.27
N VAL A 106 -13.10 6.99 -8.78
CA VAL A 106 -11.63 7.07 -8.83
C VAL A 106 -11.10 8.20 -9.71
N LEU A 107 -11.92 8.78 -10.59
CA LEU A 107 -11.55 9.89 -11.47
C LEU A 107 -11.63 11.27 -10.80
N SER A 108 -12.00 11.32 -9.51
CA SER A 108 -11.94 12.54 -8.71
C SER A 108 -10.60 12.62 -7.97
N ARG A 109 -10.06 13.84 -7.85
CA ARG A 109 -8.85 14.19 -7.12
C ARG A 109 -9.18 15.02 -5.87
N ALA A 110 -10.37 14.80 -5.30
CA ALA A 110 -10.86 15.55 -4.15
C ALA A 110 -9.85 15.59 -2.98
N VAL A 111 -9.62 16.77 -2.43
CA VAL A 111 -8.77 17.03 -1.26
C VAL A 111 -9.61 17.52 -0.08
N SER A 112 -9.09 17.31 1.13
CA SER A 112 -9.65 17.86 2.36
C SER A 112 -8.56 18.25 3.34
N GLY A 113 -8.81 19.28 4.14
CA GLY A 113 -7.90 19.70 5.20
C GLY A 113 -8.39 20.87 6.00
N ILE A 114 -7.50 21.42 6.79
CA ILE A 114 -7.75 22.49 7.75
C ILE A 114 -6.86 23.67 7.41
N ARG A 115 -7.44 24.87 7.45
CA ARG A 115 -6.76 26.16 7.41
C ARG A 115 -7.26 26.99 8.59
N GLY A 116 -6.36 27.48 9.44
CA GLY A 116 -6.74 28.11 10.71
C GLY A 116 -7.71 27.24 11.52
N GLN A 117 -8.93 27.76 11.75
CA GLN A 117 -10.02 27.07 12.46
C GLN A 117 -11.15 26.62 11.52
N THR A 118 -10.88 26.50 10.23
CA THR A 118 -11.85 26.15 9.20
C THR A 118 -11.53 24.79 8.59
N LEU A 119 -12.52 23.90 8.55
CA LEU A 119 -12.44 22.64 7.81
C LEU A 119 -12.83 22.87 6.35
N ILE A 120 -12.04 22.40 5.40
CA ILE A 120 -12.25 22.54 3.95
C ILE A 120 -12.44 21.15 3.34
N LEU A 121 -13.56 20.91 2.67
CA LEU A 121 -13.81 19.70 1.88
C LEU A 121 -14.15 20.06 0.43
N THR A 122 -13.65 19.25 -0.51
CA THR A 122 -13.95 19.39 -1.93
C THR A 122 -14.77 18.20 -2.42
N PHE A 123 -15.83 18.44 -3.18
CA PHE A 123 -16.69 17.40 -3.74
C PHE A 123 -16.72 17.47 -5.28
N PRO A 124 -17.06 16.37 -5.97
CA PRO A 124 -17.26 16.38 -7.42
C PRO A 124 -18.43 17.30 -7.85
N GLY A 125 -18.46 17.68 -9.12
CA GLY A 125 -19.40 18.69 -9.64
C GLY A 125 -20.83 18.23 -9.92
N SER A 126 -21.16 16.93 -9.80
CA SER A 126 -22.53 16.46 -10.10
C SER A 126 -23.41 16.48 -8.83
N PRO A 127 -24.69 16.88 -8.92
CA PRO A 127 -25.59 16.91 -7.76
C PRO A 127 -25.72 15.57 -7.04
N LYS A 128 -25.72 14.47 -7.81
CA LYS A 128 -25.73 13.11 -7.28
C LYS A 128 -24.47 12.81 -6.47
N ALA A 129 -23.29 13.12 -7.02
CA ALA A 129 -22.04 12.90 -6.31
C ALA A 129 -21.94 13.75 -5.04
N VAL A 130 -22.33 15.03 -5.11
CA VAL A 130 -22.38 15.91 -3.93
C VAL A 130 -23.24 15.31 -2.82
N LYS A 131 -24.45 14.81 -3.15
CA LYS A 131 -25.33 14.16 -2.19
C LYS A 131 -24.68 12.94 -1.54
N GLU A 132 -24.18 12.02 -2.36
CA GLU A 132 -23.53 10.79 -1.89
C GLU A 132 -22.30 11.08 -1.02
N ASN A 133 -21.47 12.05 -1.41
CA ASN A 133 -20.25 12.42 -0.70
C ASN A 133 -20.56 13.13 0.62
N PHE A 134 -21.55 14.03 0.63
CA PHE A 134 -21.98 14.71 1.85
C PHE A 134 -22.61 13.74 2.86
N GLU A 135 -23.46 12.80 2.43
CA GLU A 135 -24.07 11.80 3.31
C GLU A 135 -23.03 10.93 4.04
N VAL A 136 -21.90 10.63 3.40
CA VAL A 136 -20.78 9.89 4.01
C VAL A 136 -20.18 10.66 5.19
N VAL A 137 -20.06 11.98 5.07
CA VAL A 137 -19.40 12.83 6.08
C VAL A 137 -20.38 13.54 7.02
N ALA A 138 -21.67 13.57 6.73
CA ALA A 138 -22.65 14.36 7.48
C ALA A 138 -22.63 14.08 9.00
N LYS A 139 -22.44 12.81 9.39
CA LYS A 139 -22.39 12.39 10.80
C LYS A 139 -21.10 12.76 11.51
N LEU A 140 -19.98 12.86 10.79
CA LEU A 140 -18.65 13.15 11.37
C LEU A 140 -18.38 14.65 11.48
N LEU A 141 -18.97 15.45 10.59
CA LEU A 141 -18.72 16.89 10.49
C LEU A 141 -18.89 17.65 11.81
N PRO A 142 -19.94 17.44 12.63
CA PRO A 142 -20.09 18.16 13.90
C PRO A 142 -18.94 17.92 14.87
N HIS A 143 -18.41 16.69 14.90
CA HIS A 143 -17.28 16.36 15.76
C HIS A 143 -15.97 16.90 15.19
N ALA A 144 -15.76 16.76 13.89
CA ALA A 144 -14.58 17.27 13.22
C ALA A 144 -14.45 18.80 13.38
N ILE A 145 -15.54 19.54 13.20
CA ILE A 145 -15.58 20.99 13.37
C ILE A 145 -15.29 21.39 14.84
N ASP A 146 -15.88 20.70 15.82
CA ASP A 146 -15.61 20.94 17.25
C ASP A 146 -14.12 20.79 17.57
N LEU A 147 -13.48 19.72 17.07
CA LEU A 147 -12.04 19.49 17.25
C LEU A 147 -11.18 20.55 16.58
N VAL A 148 -11.53 20.97 15.36
CA VAL A 148 -10.79 22.02 14.64
C VAL A 148 -10.83 23.35 15.40
N ARG A 149 -11.95 23.66 16.08
CA ARG A 149 -12.10 24.88 16.89
C ARG A 149 -11.56 24.77 18.33
N GLY A 150 -10.81 23.70 18.65
CA GLY A 150 -10.22 23.51 19.97
C GLY A 150 -11.20 23.00 21.04
N GLY A 151 -12.35 22.46 20.62
CA GLY A 151 -13.25 21.73 21.50
C GLY A 151 -12.64 20.40 21.97
N THR A 152 -13.07 19.93 23.14
CA THR A 152 -12.57 18.67 23.73
C THR A 152 -13.30 17.42 23.22
N GLY A 153 -14.18 17.53 22.23
CA GLY A 153 -14.97 16.41 21.70
C GLY A 153 -16.05 15.85 22.65
N LYS A 154 -16.13 16.33 23.89
CA LYS A 154 -16.99 15.79 24.97
C LYS A 154 -18.49 15.87 24.64
N LYS A 155 -18.95 17.02 24.12
CA LYS A 155 -20.39 17.25 23.80
C LYS A 155 -20.92 16.35 22.67
N THR A 156 -20.04 15.89 21.78
CA THR A 156 -20.43 15.07 20.61
C THR A 156 -20.30 13.57 20.90
N HIS A 157 -19.33 13.17 21.75
CA HIS A 157 -19.30 11.82 22.31
C HIS A 157 -20.57 11.48 23.10
N GLU A 158 -21.14 12.43 23.85
CA GLU A 158 -22.41 12.24 24.58
C GLU A 158 -23.62 12.03 23.66
N LYS A 159 -23.67 12.66 22.48
CA LYS A 159 -24.78 12.50 21.51
C LYS A 159 -24.64 11.27 20.61
N MET A 160 -23.42 10.83 20.26
CA MET A 160 -23.20 9.58 19.52
C MET A 160 -23.42 8.32 20.37
N GLN A 161 -23.39 8.44 21.70
CA GLN A 161 -23.69 7.36 22.63
C GLN A 161 -25.19 7.04 22.78
N GLY A 162 -26.09 7.86 22.21
CA GLY A 162 -27.54 7.66 22.25
C GLY A 162 -28.12 6.71 21.20
N ALA A 163 -27.31 6.24 20.23
CA ALA A 163 -27.70 5.09 19.39
C ALA A 163 -27.34 3.79 20.14
N PRO A 164 -28.20 2.76 20.15
CA PRO A 164 -27.96 1.57 20.96
C PRO A 164 -26.64 0.92 20.55
N ARG A 165 -25.66 0.98 21.47
CA ARG A 165 -24.44 0.17 21.41
C ARG A 165 -24.87 -1.30 21.46
N PRO A 166 -24.34 -2.19 20.60
CA PRO A 166 -24.36 -3.61 20.90
C PRO A 166 -23.71 -3.78 22.27
N SER A 167 -24.44 -4.41 23.17
CA SER A 167 -24.16 -4.46 24.60
C SER A 167 -22.76 -4.96 24.90
N GLY A 168 -22.01 -4.17 25.67
CA GLY A 168 -20.83 -4.62 26.37
C GLY A 168 -19.67 -3.64 26.24
N LEU A 169 -19.64 -2.62 27.11
CA LEU A 169 -18.49 -2.27 27.95
C LEU A 169 -18.88 -1.01 28.76
N ALA A 170 -18.71 -1.11 30.08
CA ALA A 170 -19.16 -0.13 31.06
C ALA A 170 -18.22 1.08 31.17
N ASP A 171 -18.83 2.26 31.33
CA ASP A 171 -18.18 3.54 31.58
C ASP A 171 -17.70 3.66 33.03
N ASN A 172 -16.43 4.02 33.25
CA ASN A 172 -15.93 4.50 34.54
C ASN A 172 -16.07 6.03 34.58
N LYS A 173 -17.06 6.53 35.34
CA LYS A 173 -17.17 7.94 35.74
C LYS A 173 -16.05 8.27 36.74
N ALA A 174 -15.14 9.16 36.36
CA ALA A 174 -14.24 9.85 37.29
C ALA A 174 -14.95 11.08 37.87
N THR A 175 -15.34 11.00 39.13
CA THR A 175 -15.72 12.15 39.96
C THR A 175 -14.47 12.85 40.46
N THR A 176 -14.26 14.10 40.02
CA THR A 176 -13.32 15.04 40.63
C THR A 176 -14.04 15.83 41.73
N SER A 177 -13.66 15.60 42.98
CA SER A 177 -13.99 16.48 44.11
C SER A 177 -12.69 16.79 44.88
N SER A 178 -12.14 17.98 44.65
CA SER A 178 -11.06 18.56 45.43
C SER A 178 -11.66 19.54 46.45
N SER A 179 -11.58 19.18 47.73
CA SER A 179 -11.82 20.11 48.85
C SER A 179 -10.87 19.75 49.98
N SER A 180 -9.88 20.61 50.24
CA SER A 180 -8.97 20.54 51.38
C SER A 180 -9.06 21.85 52.16
N HIS A 181 -9.48 21.78 53.42
CA HIS A 181 -9.26 22.82 54.43
C HIS A 181 -8.72 22.19 55.73
N ASP A 182 -7.53 22.65 56.05
CA ASP A 182 -6.84 22.94 57.31
C ASP A 182 -7.10 22.30 58.69
N HIS A 183 -5.92 22.09 59.29
CA HIS A 183 -5.45 22.28 60.68
C HIS A 183 -5.95 21.44 61.86
N GLY A 184 -4.98 20.89 62.60
CA GLY A 184 -5.14 20.41 63.98
C GLY A 184 -3.90 19.68 64.52
N HIS A 185 -3.19 20.32 65.44
CA HIS A 185 -1.91 19.93 66.04
C HIS A 185 -1.92 18.68 66.95
N GLY A 186 -0.75 18.06 67.10
CA GLY A 186 -0.44 17.15 68.21
C GLY A 186 1.07 17.00 68.41
N HIS A 187 1.61 17.63 69.46
CA HIS A 187 2.97 17.44 69.98
C HIS A 187 3.06 16.21 70.89
N GLY A 188 4.23 15.56 70.97
CA GLY A 188 4.53 14.56 72.00
C GLY A 188 5.91 13.89 71.84
N HIS A 189 6.75 14.00 72.87
CA HIS A 189 8.18 13.72 72.94
C HIS A 189 8.60 12.25 73.18
N GLY A 190 9.87 11.92 72.84
CA GLY A 190 10.86 11.04 73.55
C GLY A 190 10.47 9.59 73.89
N HIS A 191 11.32 8.56 73.96
CA HIS A 191 12.76 8.29 73.98
C HIS A 191 12.91 6.84 73.43
N GLY A 192 14.00 6.45 72.75
CA GLY A 192 15.09 5.69 73.38
C GLY A 192 15.01 4.17 73.16
N GLY A 193 16.03 3.59 72.49
CA GLY A 193 16.28 2.13 72.37
C GLY A 193 15.35 1.43 71.37
N HIS A 194 15.80 0.79 70.30
CA HIS A 194 16.59 -0.44 70.36
C HIS A 194 17.27 -0.74 69.02
N THR A 195 18.54 -1.15 69.12
CA THR A 195 19.25 -2.14 68.30
C THR A 195 19.08 -2.09 66.78
N CYS A 196 20.12 -1.57 66.13
CA CYS A 196 20.42 -1.75 64.71
C CYS A 196 20.68 -3.24 64.45
N PHE A 197 19.75 -3.94 63.80
CA PHE A 197 20.07 -5.22 63.16
C PHE A 197 20.77 -4.94 61.83
N HIS A 198 22.09 -5.09 61.83
CA HIS A 198 22.86 -5.31 60.61
C HIS A 198 22.36 -6.62 59.97
N HIS A 199 21.56 -6.53 58.92
CA HIS A 199 21.45 -7.63 57.99
C HIS A 199 22.64 -7.59 57.05
N SER A 200 23.53 -8.55 57.29
CA SER A 200 24.63 -8.93 56.43
C SER A 200 24.23 -8.99 54.96
N ASP A 201 24.99 -8.32 54.10
CA ASP A 201 25.08 -8.60 52.67
C ASP A 201 25.61 -10.03 52.49
N LYS A 202 24.72 -11.02 52.56
CA LYS A 202 24.99 -12.33 52.00
C LYS A 202 24.55 -12.28 50.56
N GLU A 203 25.53 -12.11 49.67
CA GLU A 203 25.41 -12.48 48.26
C GLU A 203 25.13 -13.99 48.18
N THR A 204 23.87 -14.36 48.31
CA THR A 204 23.41 -15.66 47.84
C THR A 204 23.29 -15.55 46.33
N LYS A 205 24.26 -16.13 45.61
CA LYS A 205 24.09 -16.56 44.22
C LYS A 205 22.88 -17.51 44.19
N SER A 206 21.69 -16.98 43.96
CA SER A 206 20.49 -17.78 43.76
C SER A 206 20.33 -17.98 42.27
N ASP A 207 20.37 -19.24 41.85
CA ASP A 207 20.07 -19.68 40.49
C ASP A 207 18.80 -18.97 39.98
N ALA A 208 18.94 -18.21 38.89
CA ALA A 208 17.94 -17.30 38.35
C ALA A 208 16.77 -18.01 37.62
N ALA A 209 16.55 -19.30 37.90
CA ALA A 209 15.38 -20.02 37.44
C ALA A 209 14.21 -19.66 38.36
N SER A 210 13.16 -19.07 37.78
CA SER A 210 11.92 -18.69 38.45
C SER A 210 11.56 -19.64 39.60
N LEU A 211 11.62 -19.10 40.82
CA LEU A 211 11.06 -19.72 42.02
C LEU A 211 9.65 -20.19 41.68
N GLY A 212 9.43 -21.51 41.72
CA GLY A 212 8.14 -22.12 41.41
C GLY A 212 6.99 -21.44 42.17
N LEU A 213 5.81 -21.40 41.56
CA LEU A 213 4.62 -20.73 42.11
C LEU A 213 4.27 -21.17 43.54
N ASP A 214 4.75 -22.36 43.93
CA ASP A 214 4.67 -22.96 45.27
C ASP A 214 5.47 -22.22 46.35
N THR A 215 6.33 -21.27 45.97
CA THR A 215 7.09 -20.47 46.94
C THR A 215 6.15 -19.46 47.62
N PRO A 216 6.08 -19.44 48.97
CA PRO A 216 5.23 -18.50 49.70
C PRO A 216 5.44 -17.06 49.21
N VAL A 217 4.35 -16.34 48.95
CA VAL A 217 4.38 -14.99 48.35
C VAL A 217 5.31 -14.04 49.09
N ALA A 218 5.40 -14.18 50.42
CA ALA A 218 6.28 -13.37 51.26
C ALA A 218 7.79 -13.57 50.98
N ARG A 219 8.18 -14.72 50.41
CA ARG A 219 9.57 -15.12 50.12
C ARG A 219 9.98 -14.92 48.66
N ARG A 220 9.08 -14.42 47.81
CA ARG A 220 9.41 -14.10 46.41
C ARG A 220 10.38 -12.91 46.35
N LEU A 221 11.31 -12.94 45.40
CA LEU A 221 12.29 -11.88 45.20
C LEU A 221 11.58 -10.53 45.00
N ARG A 222 12.06 -9.50 45.69
CA ARG A 222 11.56 -8.11 45.57
C ARG A 222 12.38 -7.25 44.61
N LYS A 223 13.47 -7.82 44.06
CA LYS A 223 14.32 -7.22 43.04
C LYS A 223 14.47 -8.21 41.90
N SER A 224 14.41 -7.70 40.67
CA SER A 224 14.66 -8.51 39.48
C SER A 224 16.11 -9.04 39.51
N PRO A 225 16.34 -10.34 39.23
CA PRO A 225 17.69 -10.86 39.02
C PRO A 225 18.31 -10.35 37.71
N TYR A 226 17.50 -9.79 36.80
CA TYR A 226 17.94 -9.22 35.53
C TYR A 226 17.99 -7.69 35.61
N PRO A 227 19.14 -7.05 35.31
CA PRO A 227 19.26 -5.59 35.31
C PRO A 227 18.49 -4.97 34.14
N LEU A 228 18.05 -3.73 34.31
CA LEU A 228 17.47 -2.95 33.22
C LEU A 228 18.58 -2.55 32.24
N ILE A 229 18.36 -2.80 30.95
CA ILE A 229 19.28 -2.43 29.88
C ILE A 229 18.60 -1.45 28.90
N PRO A 230 19.36 -0.54 28.27
CA PRO A 230 18.88 0.27 27.15
C PRO A 230 18.39 -0.56 25.96
N MET A 231 17.46 0.00 25.18
CA MET A 231 16.81 -0.69 24.05
C MET A 231 17.78 -1.05 22.92
N ASP A 232 18.71 -0.14 22.60
CA ASP A 232 19.77 -0.35 21.61
C ASP A 232 20.69 -1.52 22.02
N GLN A 233 21.06 -1.59 23.30
CA GLN A 233 21.84 -2.70 23.84
C GLN A 233 21.06 -4.03 23.76
N ALA A 234 19.75 -4.01 24.05
CA ALA A 234 18.90 -5.19 23.94
C ALA A 234 18.84 -5.69 22.48
N LEU A 235 18.59 -4.80 21.52
CA LEU A 235 18.57 -5.14 20.10
C LEU A 235 19.91 -5.67 19.60
N ALA A 236 21.02 -5.03 19.97
CA ALA A 236 22.36 -5.49 19.62
C ALA A 236 22.65 -6.89 20.15
N THR A 237 22.22 -7.18 21.39
CA THR A 237 22.37 -8.50 22.00
C THR A 237 21.58 -9.56 21.23
N VAL A 238 20.35 -9.25 20.79
CA VAL A 238 19.55 -10.17 19.95
C VAL A 238 20.27 -10.44 18.63
N MET A 239 20.73 -9.39 17.94
CA MET A 239 21.39 -9.53 16.64
C MET A 239 22.73 -10.30 16.72
N ASP A 240 23.46 -10.19 17.84
CA ASP A 240 24.70 -10.96 18.09
C ASP A 240 24.44 -12.46 18.31
N LYS A 241 23.27 -12.82 18.86
CA LYS A 241 22.93 -14.22 19.19
C LYS A 241 22.14 -14.94 18.10
N VAL A 242 21.51 -14.21 17.18
CA VAL A 242 20.75 -14.82 16.09
C VAL A 242 21.70 -15.32 15.00
N THR A 243 21.67 -16.62 14.75
CA THR A 243 22.38 -17.25 13.64
C THR A 243 21.44 -17.46 12.45
N PRO A 244 21.84 -17.08 11.22
CA PRO A 244 21.07 -17.39 10.02
C PRO A 244 20.82 -18.87 9.87
N LEU A 245 19.59 -19.23 9.50
CA LEU A 245 19.22 -20.61 9.21
C LEU A 245 19.96 -21.16 7.98
N PRO A 246 20.06 -22.50 7.85
CA PRO A 246 20.76 -23.12 6.74
C PRO A 246 20.12 -22.79 5.38
N SER A 247 20.88 -23.04 4.33
CA SER A 247 20.43 -22.96 2.95
C SER A 247 19.56 -24.16 2.60
N VAL A 248 18.53 -23.93 1.80
CA VAL A 248 17.66 -24.97 1.25
C VAL A 248 17.41 -24.69 -0.23
N GLU A 249 17.45 -25.73 -1.06
CA GLU A 249 17.04 -25.60 -2.45
C GLU A 249 15.51 -25.56 -2.55
N LYS A 250 15.00 -24.62 -3.34
CA LYS A 250 13.58 -24.54 -3.65
C LYS A 250 13.36 -24.44 -5.16
N PRO A 251 12.25 -25.00 -5.68
CA PRO A 251 11.87 -24.82 -7.08
C PRO A 251 11.56 -23.35 -7.38
N VAL A 252 11.85 -22.93 -8.61
CA VAL A 252 11.51 -21.58 -9.09
C VAL A 252 10.02 -21.52 -9.41
N ASN A 253 9.25 -20.97 -8.47
CA ASN A 253 7.83 -20.69 -8.59
C ASN A 253 7.42 -19.60 -7.58
N GLU A 254 6.13 -19.29 -7.48
CA GLU A 254 5.56 -18.25 -6.61
C GLU A 254 5.86 -18.45 -5.11
N SER A 255 6.20 -19.67 -4.67
CA SER A 255 6.55 -19.94 -3.26
C SER A 255 7.86 -19.27 -2.82
N LEU A 256 8.65 -18.77 -3.78
CA LEU A 256 9.88 -18.01 -3.52
C LEU A 256 9.63 -16.56 -3.11
N ILE A 257 8.41 -16.03 -3.24
CA ILE A 257 8.11 -14.64 -2.87
C ILE A 257 8.46 -14.39 -1.40
N GLY A 258 9.36 -13.43 -1.15
CA GLY A 258 9.92 -13.06 0.15
C GLY A 258 11.10 -13.94 0.62
N ALA A 259 11.57 -14.89 -0.20
CA ALA A 259 12.75 -15.69 0.12
C ALA A 259 14.02 -14.88 -0.12
N VAL A 260 15.08 -15.19 0.62
CA VAL A 260 16.39 -14.54 0.49
C VAL A 260 17.33 -15.51 -0.20
N LEU A 261 17.92 -15.11 -1.32
CA LEU A 261 18.91 -15.92 -2.05
C LEU A 261 20.13 -16.20 -1.18
N ASP A 262 20.63 -17.43 -1.21
CA ASP A 262 21.88 -17.81 -0.53
C ASP A 262 23.04 -18.08 -1.51
N GLU A 263 22.83 -17.82 -2.79
CA GLU A 263 23.82 -17.92 -3.85
C GLU A 263 23.69 -16.78 -4.85
N ASP A 264 24.77 -16.51 -5.59
CA ASP A 264 24.70 -15.68 -6.79
C ASP A 264 24.14 -16.53 -7.92
N VAL A 265 23.13 -16.01 -8.61
CA VAL A 265 22.53 -16.70 -9.75
C VAL A 265 23.18 -16.20 -11.02
N VAL A 266 23.80 -17.12 -11.75
CA VAL A 266 24.49 -16.85 -13.00
C VAL A 266 23.69 -17.42 -14.17
N ALA A 267 23.52 -16.63 -15.23
CA ALA A 267 22.81 -17.04 -16.42
C ALA A 267 23.55 -18.18 -17.15
N VAL A 268 22.89 -19.31 -17.30
CA VAL A 268 23.38 -20.47 -18.07
C VAL A 268 22.93 -20.42 -19.54
N GLU A 269 21.88 -19.66 -19.81
CA GLU A 269 21.32 -19.42 -21.14
C GLU A 269 21.35 -17.93 -21.47
N ALA A 270 21.52 -17.61 -22.74
CA ALA A 270 21.41 -16.25 -23.25
C ALA A 270 19.93 -15.86 -23.40
N VAL A 271 19.60 -14.60 -23.12
CA VAL A 271 18.26 -14.06 -23.37
C VAL A 271 18.37 -12.86 -24.33
N PRO A 272 17.75 -12.91 -25.52
CA PRO A 272 17.16 -14.10 -26.15
C PRO A 272 18.23 -15.13 -26.53
N GLY A 273 17.85 -16.42 -26.60
CA GLY A 273 18.75 -17.53 -26.95
C GLY A 273 19.00 -17.68 -28.46
N TYR A 274 18.32 -16.87 -29.27
CA TYR A 274 18.42 -16.80 -30.72
C TYR A 274 18.22 -15.34 -31.16
N ARG A 275 18.55 -15.03 -32.42
CA ARG A 275 18.28 -13.70 -32.99
C ARG A 275 16.78 -13.50 -33.15
N ALA A 276 16.20 -12.57 -32.42
CA ALA A 276 14.76 -12.37 -32.34
C ALA A 276 14.33 -11.05 -32.99
N ALA A 277 13.19 -11.05 -33.67
CA ALA A 277 12.62 -9.81 -34.24
C ALA A 277 12.02 -8.91 -33.15
N ILE A 278 12.27 -7.60 -33.24
CA ILE A 278 11.71 -6.59 -32.33
C ILE A 278 10.28 -6.21 -32.73
N LEU A 279 9.94 -6.31 -34.01
CA LEU A 279 8.69 -5.83 -34.60
C LEU A 279 8.08 -6.91 -35.50
N ASP A 280 6.78 -6.78 -35.79
CA ASP A 280 6.11 -7.57 -36.82
C ASP A 280 6.47 -7.04 -38.21
N GLY A 281 6.77 -7.94 -39.15
CA GLY A 281 7.08 -7.55 -40.52
C GLY A 281 7.82 -8.63 -41.28
N TYR A 282 8.93 -8.24 -41.94
CA TYR A 282 9.67 -9.14 -42.82
C TYR A 282 11.16 -9.12 -42.52
N ALA A 283 11.74 -10.31 -42.36
CA ALA A 283 13.17 -10.49 -42.32
C ALA A 283 13.74 -10.37 -43.74
N VAL A 284 14.74 -9.50 -43.89
CA VAL A 284 15.35 -9.13 -45.17
C VAL A 284 16.88 -9.19 -45.08
N ILE A 285 17.52 -9.12 -46.25
CA ILE A 285 18.95 -8.86 -46.36
C ILE A 285 19.12 -7.36 -46.70
N ASP A 286 19.76 -6.63 -45.80
CA ASP A 286 19.91 -5.17 -45.85
C ASP A 286 20.50 -4.64 -47.17
N THR A 287 21.33 -5.44 -47.85
CA THR A 287 21.95 -5.07 -49.12
C THR A 287 21.00 -5.13 -50.32
N ASP A 288 19.88 -5.84 -50.24
CA ASP A 288 18.91 -5.96 -51.34
C ASP A 288 18.15 -4.62 -51.56
N GLY A 289 17.87 -3.90 -50.48
CA GLY A 289 17.21 -2.60 -50.51
C GLY A 289 15.71 -2.64 -50.85
N PRO A 290 15.07 -1.48 -51.09
CA PRO A 290 13.65 -1.40 -51.44
C PRO A 290 13.34 -2.09 -52.79
N GLY A 291 12.22 -2.81 -52.86
CA GLY A 291 11.85 -3.58 -54.05
C GLY A 291 10.79 -4.65 -53.76
N GLN A 292 10.37 -5.37 -54.80
CA GLN A 292 9.38 -6.45 -54.70
C GLN A 292 10.06 -7.80 -54.57
N TYR A 293 9.71 -8.54 -53.52
CA TYR A 293 10.36 -9.80 -53.19
C TYR A 293 9.34 -10.93 -52.96
N PRO A 294 9.67 -12.17 -53.34
CA PRO A 294 8.89 -13.33 -52.97
C PRO A 294 9.03 -13.62 -51.46
N VAL A 295 7.91 -13.95 -50.82
CA VAL A 295 7.89 -14.41 -49.42
C VAL A 295 8.13 -15.91 -49.42
N THR A 296 9.34 -16.35 -49.07
CA THR A 296 9.74 -17.77 -49.19
C THR A 296 9.34 -18.62 -47.99
N SER A 297 8.89 -17.99 -46.91
CA SER A 297 8.66 -18.66 -45.64
C SER A 297 8.04 -17.75 -44.59
N ALA A 298 7.14 -18.30 -43.76
CA ALA A 298 6.62 -17.66 -42.57
C ALA A 298 7.29 -18.24 -41.32
N SER A 299 8.07 -17.44 -40.61
CA SER A 299 8.56 -17.76 -39.26
C SER A 299 7.50 -17.29 -38.27
N ILE A 300 6.67 -18.23 -37.79
CA ILE A 300 5.64 -17.97 -36.78
C ILE A 300 6.31 -18.10 -35.40
N ALA A 301 6.05 -17.18 -34.47
CA ALA A 301 6.60 -17.19 -33.10
C ALA A 301 6.35 -18.47 -32.26
N ALA A 302 5.59 -19.44 -32.77
CA ALA A 302 5.51 -20.77 -32.18
C ALA A 302 6.70 -21.60 -32.65
N ALA A 303 7.42 -22.24 -31.71
CA ALA A 303 8.48 -23.23 -31.91
C ALA A 303 7.98 -24.43 -32.73
N SER A 304 7.65 -24.18 -33.99
CA SER A 304 7.22 -25.15 -34.97
C SER A 304 8.49 -25.66 -35.60
N GLU A 305 8.84 -26.90 -35.27
CA GLU A 305 9.85 -27.68 -35.97
C GLU A 305 9.51 -27.65 -37.47
N GLY A 306 10.10 -26.73 -38.24
CA GLY A 306 9.89 -26.65 -39.70
C GLY A 306 9.92 -25.30 -40.40
N SER A 307 10.01 -24.15 -39.71
CA SER A 307 10.12 -22.83 -40.37
C SER A 307 11.60 -22.45 -40.69
N PRO A 308 11.84 -21.63 -41.73
CA PRO A 308 12.84 -21.81 -42.80
C PRO A 308 14.33 -21.90 -42.40
N ARG A 309 14.98 -22.92 -42.97
CA ARG A 309 16.42 -23.03 -43.22
C ARG A 309 16.84 -21.97 -44.26
N LYS A 310 17.24 -20.77 -43.82
CA LYS A 310 17.96 -19.76 -44.62
C LYS A 310 17.13 -19.00 -45.69
N ILE A 311 17.31 -17.68 -45.74
CA ILE A 311 16.88 -16.84 -46.87
C ILE A 311 18.08 -16.45 -47.76
N LEU A 312 17.85 -16.33 -49.06
CA LEU A 312 18.86 -15.93 -50.05
C LEU A 312 18.65 -14.47 -50.50
N PRO A 313 19.65 -13.81 -51.10
CA PRO A 313 19.48 -12.49 -51.71
C PRO A 313 18.29 -12.46 -52.68
N GLY A 314 17.45 -11.44 -52.54
CA GLY A 314 16.20 -11.29 -53.28
C GLY A 314 15.03 -12.10 -52.74
N GLN A 315 15.11 -12.62 -51.51
CA GLN A 315 14.02 -13.33 -50.82
C GLN A 315 13.77 -12.73 -49.44
N ILE A 316 12.52 -12.75 -49.00
CA ILE A 316 12.13 -12.27 -47.68
C ILE A 316 11.31 -13.32 -46.93
N ALA A 317 11.29 -13.22 -45.60
CA ALA A 317 10.48 -14.10 -44.76
C ALA A 317 9.57 -13.30 -43.86
N ARG A 318 8.30 -13.68 -43.78
CA ARG A 318 7.36 -13.08 -42.81
C ARG A 318 7.81 -13.47 -41.40
N ILE A 319 7.89 -12.50 -40.50
CA ILE A 319 8.30 -12.70 -39.12
C ILE A 319 7.40 -11.90 -38.17
N THR A 320 7.06 -12.50 -37.05
CA THR A 320 6.33 -11.85 -35.96
C THR A 320 7.30 -11.45 -34.85
N THR A 321 6.86 -10.56 -33.97
CA THR A 321 7.58 -10.09 -32.80
C THR A 321 8.00 -11.28 -31.93
N GLY A 322 9.28 -11.33 -31.57
CA GLY A 322 9.88 -12.46 -30.86
C GLY A 322 10.16 -13.71 -31.71
N GLY A 323 9.77 -13.73 -32.99
CA GLY A 323 10.07 -14.82 -33.92
C GLY A 323 11.57 -14.97 -34.16
N ALA A 324 12.01 -16.21 -34.39
CA ALA A 324 13.39 -16.51 -34.71
C ALA A 324 13.73 -16.06 -36.14
N LEU A 325 14.84 -15.33 -36.29
CA LEU A 325 15.33 -14.89 -37.59
C LEU A 325 15.86 -16.07 -38.41
N PRO A 326 15.54 -16.17 -39.71
CA PRO A 326 16.13 -17.15 -40.59
C PRO A 326 17.62 -16.87 -40.83
N GLU A 327 18.38 -17.93 -41.12
CA GLU A 327 19.79 -17.79 -41.50
C GLU A 327 19.92 -16.88 -42.75
N GLY A 328 20.92 -16.00 -42.77
CA GLY A 328 21.12 -15.05 -43.87
C GLY A 328 20.40 -13.72 -43.71
N ALA A 329 19.31 -13.63 -42.93
CA ALA A 329 18.66 -12.36 -42.64
C ALA A 329 19.56 -11.43 -41.82
N THR A 330 19.63 -10.17 -42.22
CA THR A 330 20.48 -9.15 -41.57
C THR A 330 19.70 -7.99 -40.99
N ALA A 331 18.41 -7.82 -41.33
CA ALA A 331 17.54 -6.78 -40.79
C ALA A 331 16.07 -7.23 -40.79
N VAL A 332 15.21 -6.50 -40.07
CA VAL A 332 13.74 -6.64 -40.13
C VAL A 332 13.12 -5.31 -40.53
N VAL A 333 12.21 -5.35 -41.51
CA VAL A 333 11.39 -4.20 -41.93
C VAL A 333 10.02 -4.36 -41.29
N MET A 334 9.50 -3.30 -40.65
CA MET A 334 8.16 -3.32 -40.06
C MET A 334 7.08 -3.45 -41.14
N VAL A 335 5.97 -4.11 -40.83
CA VAL A 335 4.88 -4.37 -41.79
C VAL A 335 4.32 -3.09 -42.42
N GLU A 336 4.31 -1.99 -41.68
CA GLU A 336 3.83 -0.67 -42.14
C GLU A 336 4.70 -0.09 -43.26
N ASP A 337 5.97 -0.47 -43.33
CA ASP A 337 6.92 -0.06 -44.38
C ASP A 337 6.94 -1.07 -45.54
N THR A 338 5.85 -1.82 -45.71
CA THR A 338 5.68 -2.79 -46.79
C THR A 338 4.31 -2.70 -47.44
N GLN A 339 4.21 -3.18 -48.69
CA GLN A 339 2.96 -3.27 -49.42
C GLN A 339 2.78 -4.68 -50.00
N LEU A 340 1.62 -5.29 -49.73
CA LEU A 340 1.29 -6.60 -50.29
C LEU A 340 0.94 -6.45 -51.78
N ILE A 341 1.70 -7.11 -52.66
CA ILE A 341 1.53 -7.04 -54.12
C ILE A 341 0.72 -8.24 -54.63
N LYS A 342 1.00 -9.43 -54.11
CA LYS A 342 0.35 -10.66 -54.56
C LYS A 342 0.12 -11.63 -53.40
N THR A 343 -1.07 -12.21 -53.36
CA THR A 343 -1.46 -13.32 -52.47
C THR A 343 -1.71 -14.58 -53.27
N SER A 344 -1.74 -15.72 -52.59
CA SER A 344 -2.26 -16.98 -53.13
C SER A 344 -3.75 -16.84 -53.52
N GLU A 345 -4.22 -17.75 -54.37
CA GLU A 345 -5.61 -17.74 -54.89
C GLU A 345 -6.67 -17.85 -53.79
N ASP A 346 -6.34 -18.49 -52.67
CA ASP A 346 -7.18 -18.62 -51.48
C ASP A 346 -7.02 -17.46 -50.47
N GLY A 347 -6.10 -16.52 -50.73
CA GLY A 347 -5.76 -15.40 -49.86
C GLY A 347 -5.06 -15.80 -48.55
N ALA A 348 -4.67 -17.08 -48.40
CA ALA A 348 -4.09 -17.58 -47.17
C ALA A 348 -2.60 -17.28 -47.02
N GLN A 349 -1.89 -17.02 -48.11
CA GLN A 349 -0.44 -16.79 -48.13
C GLN A 349 -0.08 -15.51 -48.89
N GLU A 350 0.87 -14.77 -48.33
CA GLU A 350 1.53 -13.65 -49.01
C GLU A 350 2.55 -14.25 -50.00
N GLU A 351 2.47 -13.92 -51.28
CA GLU A 351 3.41 -14.42 -52.30
C GLU A 351 4.49 -13.38 -52.63
N ILE A 352 4.07 -12.13 -52.86
CA ILE A 352 4.97 -11.03 -53.23
C ILE A 352 4.64 -9.81 -52.39
N VAL A 353 5.68 -9.25 -51.77
CA VAL A 353 5.60 -8.05 -50.94
C VAL A 353 6.66 -7.06 -51.39
N GLU A 354 6.25 -5.80 -51.45
CA GLU A 354 7.12 -4.67 -51.73
C GLU A 354 7.66 -4.09 -50.42
N ILE A 355 8.97 -3.99 -50.32
CA ILE A 355 9.68 -3.31 -49.24
C ILE A 355 9.87 -1.85 -49.64
N LEU A 356 9.32 -0.93 -48.85
CA LEU A 356 9.31 0.51 -49.16
C LEU A 356 10.51 1.25 -48.55
N ALA A 357 11.00 0.77 -47.40
CA ALA A 357 12.08 1.41 -46.64
C ALA A 357 13.43 0.73 -46.83
N LYS A 358 14.51 1.52 -46.77
CA LYS A 358 15.88 1.00 -46.69
C LYS A 358 16.28 0.82 -45.23
N VAL A 359 16.78 -0.36 -44.88
CA VAL A 359 17.20 -0.71 -43.51
C VAL A 359 18.72 -0.85 -43.39
N ARG A 360 19.21 -0.79 -42.16
CA ARG A 360 20.62 -1.04 -41.80
C ARG A 360 20.82 -2.46 -41.26
N PRO A 361 22.04 -3.02 -41.36
CA PRO A 361 22.38 -4.27 -40.68
C PRO A 361 22.06 -4.20 -39.18
N GLY A 362 21.38 -5.22 -38.66
CA GLY A 362 20.97 -5.34 -37.25
C GLY A 362 19.72 -4.54 -36.88
N GLU A 363 19.09 -3.84 -37.82
CA GLU A 363 17.90 -3.04 -37.54
C GLU A 363 16.70 -3.93 -37.17
N ALA A 364 16.01 -3.55 -36.09
CA ALA A 364 14.87 -4.27 -35.51
C ALA A 364 15.16 -5.74 -35.11
N ILE A 365 16.41 -6.04 -34.70
CA ILE A 365 16.85 -7.36 -34.24
C ILE A 365 17.40 -7.29 -32.82
N ARG A 366 16.95 -8.21 -31.96
CA ARG A 366 17.62 -8.53 -30.69
C ARG A 366 18.62 -9.64 -30.93
N GLU A 367 19.90 -9.31 -30.78
CA GLU A 367 20.99 -10.26 -30.90
C GLU A 367 21.03 -11.24 -29.71
N ILE A 368 21.69 -12.38 -29.90
CA ILE A 368 21.78 -13.41 -28.87
C ILE A 368 22.42 -12.83 -27.61
N GLY A 369 21.71 -12.94 -26.49
CA GLY A 369 22.16 -12.42 -25.21
C GLY A 369 22.19 -10.90 -25.11
N SER A 370 21.41 -10.18 -25.93
CA SER A 370 21.28 -8.72 -25.83
C SER A 370 20.74 -8.25 -24.48
N ASP A 371 19.89 -9.06 -23.84
CA ASP A 371 19.29 -8.74 -22.55
C ASP A 371 20.06 -9.37 -21.39
N ILE A 372 20.40 -10.65 -21.53
CA ILE A 372 21.18 -11.41 -20.55
C ILE A 372 22.23 -12.24 -21.27
N GLN A 373 23.50 -12.03 -20.92
CA GLN A 373 24.62 -12.79 -21.46
C GLN A 373 24.88 -14.06 -20.63
N ILE A 374 25.36 -15.12 -21.28
CA ILE A 374 25.84 -16.31 -20.58
C ILE A 374 26.98 -15.91 -19.64
N GLY A 375 26.92 -16.38 -18.40
CA GLY A 375 27.90 -16.04 -17.36
C GLY A 375 27.63 -14.73 -16.62
N GLN A 376 26.59 -13.97 -17.00
CA GLN A 376 26.18 -12.78 -16.27
C GLN A 376 25.51 -13.16 -14.94
N THR A 377 25.92 -12.52 -13.84
CA THR A 377 25.20 -12.61 -12.57
C THR A 377 23.91 -11.79 -12.67
N VAL A 378 22.76 -12.48 -12.63
CA VAL A 378 21.44 -11.85 -12.78
C VAL A 378 20.80 -11.49 -11.43
N LEU A 379 21.11 -12.26 -10.38
CA LEU A 379 20.67 -12.02 -9.01
C LEU A 379 21.80 -12.31 -8.04
N LYS A 380 21.89 -11.54 -6.96
CA LYS A 380 22.97 -11.66 -5.98
C LYS A 380 22.52 -12.40 -4.71
N LYS A 381 23.46 -13.09 -4.07
CA LYS A 381 23.31 -13.60 -2.72
C LYS A 381 22.87 -12.50 -1.77
N GLY A 382 21.89 -12.80 -0.92
CA GLY A 382 21.30 -11.86 0.03
C GLY A 382 20.16 -11.02 -0.55
N GLN A 383 19.90 -11.09 -1.86
CA GLN A 383 18.76 -10.40 -2.46
C GLN A 383 17.44 -11.10 -2.08
N VAL A 384 16.42 -10.29 -1.79
CA VAL A 384 15.08 -10.76 -1.48
C VAL A 384 14.27 -10.85 -2.77
N ILE A 385 13.59 -11.97 -2.99
CA ILE A 385 12.64 -12.11 -4.11
C ILE A 385 11.38 -11.34 -3.77
N SER A 386 11.05 -10.35 -4.60
CA SER A 386 9.96 -9.42 -4.33
C SER A 386 8.58 -10.03 -4.63
N ALA A 387 7.53 -9.43 -4.08
CA ALA A 387 6.15 -9.77 -4.43
C ALA A 387 5.75 -9.32 -5.85
N VAL A 388 6.58 -8.48 -6.50
CA VAL A 388 6.38 -8.06 -7.90
C VAL A 388 6.70 -9.21 -8.86
N GLY A 389 7.53 -10.17 -8.45
CA GLY A 389 7.80 -11.40 -9.20
C GLY A 389 8.80 -11.25 -10.35
N GLY A 390 9.43 -10.07 -10.49
CA GLY A 390 10.44 -9.84 -11.54
C GLY A 390 11.63 -10.79 -11.43
N GLU A 391 12.10 -11.07 -10.21
CA GLU A 391 13.20 -12.01 -9.98
C GLU A 391 12.82 -13.44 -10.40
N ILE A 392 11.58 -13.85 -10.17
CA ILE A 392 11.07 -15.17 -10.59
C ILE A 392 11.03 -15.24 -12.12
N GLY A 393 10.56 -14.18 -12.78
CA GLY A 393 10.55 -14.08 -14.24
C GLY A 393 11.96 -14.18 -14.84
N VAL A 394 12.93 -13.49 -14.24
CA VAL A 394 14.34 -13.57 -14.67
C VAL A 394 14.87 -15.00 -14.51
N LEU A 395 14.68 -15.63 -13.34
CA LEU A 395 15.09 -17.02 -13.09
C LEU A 395 14.50 -17.99 -14.11
N ALA A 396 13.19 -17.86 -14.39
CA ALA A 396 12.51 -18.68 -15.38
C ALA A 396 13.04 -18.43 -16.80
N SER A 397 13.33 -17.17 -17.16
CA SER A 397 13.81 -16.80 -18.50
C SER A 397 15.19 -17.37 -18.86
N ILE A 398 16.01 -17.67 -17.84
CA ILE A 398 17.34 -18.27 -18.00
C ILE A 398 17.37 -19.79 -17.74
N GLY A 399 16.19 -20.42 -17.65
CA GLY A 399 16.07 -21.88 -17.47
C GLY A 399 16.42 -22.40 -16.07
N VAL A 400 16.50 -21.53 -15.05
CA VAL A 400 16.80 -21.97 -13.69
C VAL A 400 15.55 -22.60 -13.05
N HIS A 401 15.63 -23.90 -12.74
CA HIS A 401 14.51 -24.65 -12.15
C HIS A 401 14.51 -24.68 -10.62
N LYS A 402 15.70 -24.53 -10.01
CA LYS A 402 15.89 -24.53 -8.56
C LYS A 402 16.91 -23.48 -8.18
N VAL A 403 16.75 -22.92 -6.98
CA VAL A 403 17.67 -21.92 -6.43
C VAL A 403 17.84 -22.12 -4.93
N ALA A 404 19.06 -21.89 -4.43
CA ALA A 404 19.38 -21.93 -3.02
C ALA A 404 18.88 -20.67 -2.31
N VAL A 405 18.04 -20.86 -1.30
CA VAL A 405 17.50 -19.77 -0.46
C VAL A 405 17.70 -20.06 1.01
N ARG A 406 17.72 -19.02 1.82
CA ARG A 406 17.72 -19.16 3.28
C ARG A 406 16.40 -19.75 3.77
N GLN A 407 16.49 -20.78 4.60
CA GLN A 407 15.32 -21.35 5.26
C GLN A 407 14.63 -20.29 6.12
N ARG A 408 13.29 -20.24 6.05
CA ARG A 408 12.49 -19.38 6.93
C ARG A 408 12.34 -20.02 8.31
N PRO A 409 12.43 -19.24 9.40
CA PRO A 409 12.07 -19.74 10.72
C PRO A 409 10.57 -20.04 10.80
N THR A 410 10.22 -21.09 11.53
CA THR A 410 8.85 -21.34 11.98
C THR A 410 8.73 -20.82 13.41
N VAL A 411 7.73 -19.97 13.67
CA VAL A 411 7.60 -19.28 14.96
C VAL A 411 6.48 -19.91 15.80
N GLY A 412 6.81 -20.40 16.99
CA GLY A 412 5.83 -20.92 17.94
C GLY A 412 5.23 -19.83 18.82
N PHE A 413 3.90 -19.84 18.99
CA PHE A 413 3.19 -18.90 19.88
C PHE A 413 2.51 -19.64 21.01
N LEU A 414 2.84 -19.25 22.24
CA LEU A 414 2.25 -19.75 23.49
C LEU A 414 1.83 -18.56 24.34
N SER A 415 0.59 -18.56 24.81
CA SER A 415 0.15 -17.67 25.89
C SER A 415 0.28 -18.39 27.23
N THR A 416 0.68 -17.68 28.28
CA THR A 416 0.79 -18.21 29.64
C THR A 416 -0.06 -17.38 30.59
N GLY A 417 -0.69 -18.02 31.57
CA GLY A 417 -1.46 -17.33 32.61
C GLY A 417 -2.71 -18.10 33.01
N ASN A 418 -2.88 -18.35 34.31
CA ASN A 418 -4.08 -19.00 34.85
C ASN A 418 -5.38 -18.19 34.63
N GLU A 419 -5.26 -16.88 34.43
CA GLU A 419 -6.35 -15.96 34.10
C GLU A 419 -6.76 -16.00 32.62
N VAL A 420 -5.91 -16.54 31.74
CA VAL A 420 -6.04 -16.41 30.29
C VAL A 420 -6.95 -17.50 29.73
N VAL A 421 -7.99 -17.11 29.00
CA VAL A 421 -8.91 -18.03 28.31
C VAL A 421 -8.96 -17.74 26.82
N ASN A 422 -9.37 -18.75 26.03
CA ASN A 422 -9.52 -18.59 24.59
C ASN A 422 -10.51 -17.47 24.22
N HIS A 423 -10.19 -16.72 23.17
CA HIS A 423 -10.97 -15.58 22.74
C HIS A 423 -12.22 -15.95 21.91
N ASP A 424 -12.27 -17.17 21.37
CA ASP A 424 -13.22 -17.66 20.36
C ASP A 424 -14.33 -18.56 20.92
N ASN A 425 -14.29 -18.90 22.21
CA ASN A 425 -15.20 -19.90 22.81
C ASN A 425 -16.63 -19.38 23.08
N GLY A 426 -16.95 -18.12 22.77
CA GLY A 426 -18.30 -17.53 22.92
C GLY A 426 -18.84 -17.44 24.35
N GLN A 427 -18.09 -17.90 25.35
CA GLN A 427 -18.52 -17.94 26.75
C GLN A 427 -18.33 -16.58 27.42
N ALA A 428 -19.22 -16.28 28.38
CA ALA A 428 -19.05 -15.14 29.27
C ALA A 428 -17.85 -15.36 30.19
N LEU A 429 -17.07 -14.30 30.42
CA LEU A 429 -15.89 -14.37 31.29
C LEU A 429 -16.32 -14.54 32.75
N LYS A 430 -15.62 -15.41 33.48
CA LYS A 430 -15.72 -15.49 34.94
C LYS A 430 -14.84 -14.41 35.58
N THR A 431 -15.13 -14.09 36.84
CA THR A 431 -14.29 -13.17 37.64
C THR A 431 -12.83 -13.62 37.63
N GLY A 432 -11.92 -12.72 37.27
CA GLY A 432 -10.49 -13.00 37.18
C GLY A 432 -10.04 -13.65 35.87
N GLN A 433 -10.92 -13.82 34.87
CA GLN A 433 -10.54 -14.28 33.54
C GLN A 433 -10.42 -13.13 32.54
N ILE A 434 -9.47 -13.25 31.62
CA ILE A 434 -9.30 -12.37 30.46
C ILE A 434 -9.14 -13.19 29.18
N ARG A 435 -9.55 -12.64 28.04
CA ARG A 435 -9.38 -13.32 26.74
C ARG A 435 -7.96 -13.14 26.23
N ASP A 436 -7.43 -14.22 25.66
CA ASP A 436 -6.16 -14.22 24.96
C ASP A 436 -6.24 -13.37 23.68
N SER A 437 -5.77 -12.13 23.76
CA SER A 437 -5.65 -11.20 22.63
C SER A 437 -4.25 -11.15 22.04
N ASN A 438 -3.22 -11.53 22.80
CA ASN A 438 -1.83 -11.40 22.37
C ASN A 438 -1.47 -12.43 21.32
N ARG A 439 -1.80 -13.71 21.55
CA ARG A 439 -1.49 -14.79 20.62
C ARG A 439 -2.09 -14.58 19.22
N PRO A 440 -3.41 -14.30 19.04
CA PRO A 440 -3.94 -14.02 17.70
C PRO A 440 -3.31 -12.77 17.05
N THR A 441 -2.96 -11.75 17.84
CA THR A 441 -2.28 -10.54 17.34
C THR A 441 -0.88 -10.86 16.80
N LEU A 442 -0.09 -11.64 17.55
CA LEU A 442 1.26 -12.02 17.15
C LEU A 442 1.27 -13.00 15.96
N ILE A 443 0.32 -13.94 15.91
CA ILE A 443 0.13 -14.82 14.76
C ILE A 443 -0.21 -14.00 13.51
N ALA A 444 -1.10 -13.02 13.62
CA ALA A 444 -1.46 -12.15 12.49
C ALA A 444 -0.26 -11.34 11.99
N ALA A 445 0.53 -10.75 12.90
CA ALA A 445 1.74 -10.02 12.53
C ALA A 445 2.78 -10.91 11.84
N THR A 446 2.93 -12.15 12.29
CA THR A 446 3.89 -13.12 11.73
C THR A 446 3.49 -13.58 10.33
N LYS A 447 2.19 -13.84 10.13
CA LYS A 447 1.63 -14.13 8.80
C LYS A 447 1.84 -12.96 7.84
N ALA A 448 1.58 -11.73 8.29
CA ALA A 448 1.78 -10.53 7.47
C ALA A 448 3.24 -10.34 7.07
N ALA A 449 4.19 -10.78 7.91
CA ALA A 449 5.62 -10.80 7.62
C ALA A 449 6.07 -12.00 6.76
N GLY A 450 5.17 -12.92 6.38
CA GLY A 450 5.45 -14.03 5.46
C GLY A 450 6.12 -15.26 6.09
N PHE A 451 6.02 -15.41 7.42
CA PHE A 451 6.58 -16.55 8.15
C PHE A 451 5.52 -17.58 8.55
N ASP A 452 5.93 -18.84 8.57
CA ASP A 452 5.12 -19.93 9.11
C ASP A 452 5.08 -19.87 10.64
N TYR A 453 4.00 -20.38 11.23
CA TYR A 453 3.81 -20.36 12.67
C TYR A 453 3.22 -21.68 13.17
N LEU A 454 3.42 -21.92 14.46
CA LEU A 454 2.79 -23.01 15.21
C LEU A 454 2.02 -22.41 16.40
N ASP A 455 0.72 -22.67 16.47
CA ASP A 455 -0.12 -22.26 17.59
C ASP A 455 -0.04 -23.32 18.70
N LEU A 456 0.60 -22.96 19.82
CA LEU A 456 0.78 -23.84 20.98
C LEU A 456 -0.32 -23.66 22.02
N GLY A 457 -1.29 -22.76 21.79
CA GLY A 457 -2.42 -22.52 22.68
C GLY A 457 -2.07 -21.72 23.94
N ILE A 458 -2.73 -22.06 25.03
CA ILE A 458 -2.59 -21.41 26.34
C ILE A 458 -2.05 -22.46 27.33
N ALA A 459 -0.93 -22.16 27.98
CA ALA A 459 -0.40 -22.94 29.08
C ALA A 459 -0.78 -22.30 30.44
N PRO A 460 -1.22 -23.10 31.42
CA PRO A 460 -1.33 -22.63 32.80
C PRO A 460 0.06 -22.37 33.40
N ASP A 461 0.11 -21.54 34.45
CA ASP A 461 1.37 -21.22 35.13
C ASP A 461 1.88 -22.36 36.01
#